data_AF-A0A7Y5GZA3-F1
#
_entry.id   AF-A0A7Y5GZA3-F1
#
_cell.length_a   1.000
_cell.length_b   1.000
_cell.length_c   1.000
_cell.angle_alpha   90.00
_cell.angle_beta   90.00
_cell.angle_gamma   90.00
#
_symmetry.space_group_name_H-M   'P 1'
#
loop_
_entity.id
_entity.type
_entity.pdbx_description
1 polymer ?
#
loop_
_entity_poly.entity_id
_entity_poly.type
_entity_poly.pdbx_seq_one_letter_code
_entity_poly.pdbx_strand_id
1 'polypeptide(L)'
;MNMKLFYRCKTDHSVGGVAHLWRIVLSVYFVMNVMVGCSGEDDEEFVVADIADTGQSSIADVETDIVPDEQGPSFLSFENACSDSDNCEPTHSCLPVAEQNAGICVLKPSDAATITDPISEQNTTSLPNLSCVGASPPEASGNTVRLFGFVDRFGTGGVTTGLEVRVFKAEGFHPEKCDLLDQEDRTACYLSLFDDTSVLLGKTVSIEPKPPADPDEVCFEDIDCPIGYNCEKIAGFKSCAKNYGLYEIEEIPTHTPLVIMVSSPDNKEDWHDTFLFNVMLFDQFAVEGSYRYDPTVVSEGQWQTVPSTLLTEIEPGNGAIGGRIRDCATDRPSWNIFGATVGFAAKVGRIGYFNDKESDALPDPSRSSTNIHGRFVGLDIMPGTNWVTATALVDGAEANLGAHRVYVFPNSLTVVSFPGQVPYAAQE
;
A
#
# COMPACT_ATOMS: atom_id res chain seq x y z
N MET A 1 8.28 -1.99 -37.91
CA MET A 1 8.18 -3.46 -38.12
C MET A 1 7.10 -3.91 -37.17
N ASN A 2 5.87 -4.07 -37.66
CA ASN A 2 4.67 -4.22 -36.82
C ASN A 2 4.37 -5.70 -36.61
N MET A 3 4.45 -6.18 -35.37
CA MET A 3 3.96 -7.49 -34.98
C MET A 3 2.66 -7.28 -34.19
N LYS A 4 1.52 -7.59 -34.83
CA LYS A 4 0.22 -7.70 -34.17
C LYS A 4 0.06 -9.15 -33.69
N LEU A 5 -0.02 -9.37 -32.38
CA LEU A 5 -0.51 -10.64 -31.86
C LEU A 5 -2.05 -10.62 -31.85
N PHE A 6 -2.66 -11.64 -32.44
CA PHE A 6 -4.08 -11.93 -32.32
C PHE A 6 -4.26 -13.10 -31.36
N TYR A 7 -5.00 -12.92 -30.27
CA TYR A 7 -5.55 -14.05 -29.51
C TYR A 7 -6.64 -14.72 -30.35
N ARG A 8 -6.53 -16.04 -30.52
CA ARG A 8 -7.50 -16.87 -31.23
C ARG A 8 -8.22 -17.73 -30.21
N CYS A 9 -9.48 -17.38 -29.90
CA CYS A 9 -10.38 -18.27 -29.17
C CYS A 9 -10.53 -19.58 -29.94
N LYS A 10 -10.18 -20.71 -29.33
CA LYS A 10 -10.36 -22.05 -29.91
C LYS A 10 -11.68 -22.60 -29.39
N THR A 11 -12.65 -22.73 -30.30
CA THR A 11 -13.92 -23.41 -30.06
C THR A 11 -13.73 -24.93 -30.00
N ASP A 12 -14.35 -25.55 -29.00
CA ASP A 12 -14.42 -26.98 -28.79
C ASP A 12 -15.07 -27.74 -29.95
N HIS A 13 -14.47 -28.88 -30.30
CA HIS A 13 -15.17 -29.97 -30.95
C HIS A 13 -14.83 -31.29 -30.25
N SER A 14 -15.85 -31.85 -29.61
CA SER A 14 -15.91 -33.22 -29.10
C SER A 14 -15.90 -34.24 -30.23
N VAL A 15 -15.04 -35.28 -30.15
CA VAL A 15 -15.34 -36.64 -30.64
C VAL A 15 -14.58 -37.65 -29.77
N GLY A 16 -15.29 -38.68 -29.30
CA GLY A 16 -14.79 -39.67 -28.35
C GLY A 16 -13.87 -40.77 -28.91
N GLY A 17 -13.40 -41.62 -28.01
CA GLY A 17 -12.68 -42.86 -28.36
C GLY A 17 -12.04 -43.53 -27.14
N VAL A 18 -12.40 -44.79 -26.93
CA VAL A 18 -12.11 -45.69 -25.80
C VAL A 18 -10.69 -46.30 -25.89
N ALA A 19 -9.99 -46.50 -24.76
CA ALA A 19 -9.45 -47.80 -24.30
C ALA A 19 -8.26 -47.71 -23.32
N HIS A 20 -8.35 -48.58 -22.29
CA HIS A 20 -7.42 -48.96 -21.23
C HIS A 20 -5.91 -48.87 -21.46
N LEU A 21 -5.18 -48.49 -20.40
CA LEU A 21 -4.05 -49.29 -19.91
C LEU A 21 -3.73 -49.04 -18.42
N TRP A 22 -3.37 -50.13 -17.76
CA TRP A 22 -3.17 -50.31 -16.32
C TRP A 22 -2.01 -49.48 -15.73
N ARG A 23 -2.19 -48.96 -14.51
CA ARG A 23 -1.12 -48.94 -13.49
C ARG A 23 -1.72 -49.04 -12.09
N ILE A 24 -1.44 -50.17 -11.45
CA ILE A 24 -1.60 -50.42 -10.02
C ILE A 24 -0.55 -49.58 -9.30
N VAL A 25 -0.97 -48.70 -8.40
CA VAL A 25 -0.10 -48.10 -7.37
C VAL A 25 -0.68 -48.49 -6.02
N LEU A 26 0.09 -49.28 -5.27
CA LEU A 26 -0.17 -49.62 -3.87
C LEU A 26 -0.27 -48.32 -3.05
N SER A 27 -1.45 -48.06 -2.48
CA SER A 27 -1.61 -47.06 -1.42
C SER A 27 -1.36 -47.73 -0.07
N VAL A 28 -0.29 -47.32 0.60
CA VAL A 28 -0.03 -47.64 2.01
C VAL A 28 -0.85 -46.66 2.85
N TYR A 29 -1.88 -47.15 3.52
CA TYR A 29 -2.64 -46.39 4.52
C TYR A 29 -1.77 -46.19 5.77
N PHE A 30 -1.37 -44.95 6.04
CA PHE A 30 -0.93 -44.52 7.36
C PHE A 30 -2.15 -43.98 8.12
N VAL A 31 -2.66 -44.79 9.05
CA VAL A 31 -3.70 -44.37 10.01
C VAL A 31 -2.99 -43.60 11.12
N MET A 32 -3.03 -42.27 11.07
CA MET A 32 -2.72 -41.44 12.24
C MET A 32 -4.01 -41.25 13.05
N ASN A 33 -4.03 -41.86 14.23
CA ASN A 33 -5.02 -41.57 15.26
C ASN A 33 -4.77 -40.16 15.79
N VAL A 34 -5.68 -39.24 15.52
CA VAL A 34 -5.79 -37.96 16.24
C VAL A 34 -6.61 -38.22 17.49
N MET A 35 -5.98 -38.14 18.66
CA MET A 35 -6.72 -38.04 19.92
C MET A 35 -7.24 -36.61 20.06
N VAL A 36 -8.55 -36.47 19.93
CA VAL A 36 -9.30 -35.27 20.32
C VAL A 36 -9.42 -35.29 21.84
N GLY A 37 -8.76 -34.35 22.50
CA GLY A 37 -8.95 -34.06 23.92
C GLY A 37 -10.06 -33.01 24.07
N CYS A 38 -11.20 -33.43 24.60
CA CYS A 38 -12.26 -32.54 25.05
C CYS A 38 -11.94 -32.03 26.47
N SER A 39 -11.91 -30.72 26.65
CA SER A 39 -12.08 -30.01 27.92
C SER A 39 -12.55 -28.61 27.56
N GLY A 40 -13.58 -28.01 28.13
CA GLY A 40 -14.48 -28.33 29.21
C GLY A 40 -15.38 -27.09 29.30
N GLU A 41 -16.68 -27.31 29.42
CA GLU A 41 -17.70 -26.28 29.53
C GLU A 41 -17.50 -25.47 30.81
N ASP A 42 -17.43 -24.14 30.70
CA ASP A 42 -17.74 -23.21 31.79
C ASP A 42 -18.65 -22.13 31.20
N ASP A 43 -19.97 -22.37 31.30
CA ASP A 43 -21.02 -21.40 31.03
C ASP A 43 -21.03 -20.36 32.16
N GLU A 44 -20.46 -19.18 31.94
CA GLU A 44 -20.73 -18.03 32.80
C GLU A 44 -21.97 -17.27 32.30
N GLU A 45 -23.02 -17.42 33.09
CA GLU A 45 -24.32 -16.75 32.99
C GLU A 45 -24.15 -15.22 33.17
N PHE A 46 -24.18 -14.47 32.07
CA PHE A 46 -24.16 -13.01 32.10
C PHE A 46 -25.56 -12.47 32.46
N VAL A 47 -25.71 -11.98 33.68
CA VAL A 47 -26.92 -11.31 34.17
C VAL A 47 -26.99 -9.90 33.56
N VAL A 48 -27.90 -9.71 32.60
CA VAL A 48 -28.27 -8.37 32.11
C VAL A 48 -29.19 -7.73 33.15
N ALA A 49 -28.70 -6.69 33.83
CA ALA A 49 -29.52 -5.83 34.66
C ALA A 49 -30.23 -4.79 33.79
N ASP A 50 -31.56 -4.85 33.78
CA ASP A 50 -32.42 -3.78 33.26
C ASP A 50 -32.19 -2.49 34.07
N ILE A 51 -31.62 -1.47 33.43
CA ILE A 51 -31.68 -0.09 33.90
C ILE A 51 -32.68 0.65 33.02
N ALA A 52 -33.92 0.73 33.51
CA ALA A 52 -34.84 1.79 33.13
C ALA A 52 -34.41 3.04 33.90
N ASP A 53 -33.98 4.10 33.21
CA ASP A 53 -34.20 5.44 33.71
C ASP A 53 -34.48 6.46 32.61
N THR A 54 -35.60 7.12 32.82
CA THR A 54 -36.22 8.18 32.04
C THR A 54 -35.55 9.51 32.37
N GLY A 55 -34.73 10.03 31.46
CA GLY A 55 -34.11 11.35 31.57
C GLY A 55 -34.34 12.19 30.32
N GLN A 56 -35.51 12.82 30.23
CA GLN A 56 -35.86 13.77 29.17
C GLN A 56 -35.07 15.08 29.41
N SER A 57 -33.91 15.21 28.79
CA SER A 57 -33.12 16.45 28.78
C SER A 57 -33.42 17.23 27.50
N SER A 58 -34.09 18.37 27.64
CA SER A 58 -34.30 19.33 26.57
C SER A 58 -32.98 20.07 26.30
N ILE A 59 -32.28 19.67 25.23
CA ILE A 59 -31.16 20.44 24.69
C ILE A 59 -31.76 21.65 23.99
N ALA A 60 -31.43 22.84 24.50
CA ALA A 60 -31.71 24.09 23.83
C ALA A 60 -30.78 24.20 22.61
N ASP A 61 -31.37 24.47 21.43
CA ASP A 61 -30.65 24.83 20.22
C ASP A 61 -29.80 26.07 20.48
N VAL A 62 -28.51 25.84 20.72
CA VAL A 62 -27.48 26.89 20.71
C VAL A 62 -26.85 26.83 19.32
N GLU A 63 -27.39 27.62 18.40
CA GLU A 63 -26.71 28.00 17.16
C GLU A 63 -25.50 28.87 17.52
N THR A 64 -24.40 28.25 17.93
CA THR A 64 -23.10 28.91 17.87
C THR A 64 -22.56 28.74 16.46
N ASP A 65 -22.55 29.83 15.71
CA ASP A 65 -21.68 30.05 14.54
C ASP A 65 -20.21 29.92 15.00
N ILE A 66 -19.74 28.69 15.16
CA ILE A 66 -18.33 28.38 15.24
C ILE A 66 -17.87 28.40 13.79
N VAL A 67 -17.39 29.55 13.33
CA VAL A 67 -16.55 29.59 12.13
C VAL A 67 -15.34 28.74 12.47
N PRO A 68 -15.15 27.55 11.87
CA PRO A 68 -13.97 26.75 12.12
C PRO A 68 -12.79 27.62 11.73
N ASP A 69 -11.83 27.78 12.64
CA ASP A 69 -10.54 28.34 12.27
C ASP A 69 -9.90 27.33 11.31
N GLU A 70 -10.08 27.53 10.00
CA GLU A 70 -9.58 26.66 8.93
C GLU A 70 -8.04 26.60 8.90
N GLN A 71 -7.36 27.29 9.80
CA GLN A 71 -5.93 27.22 9.98
C GLN A 71 -5.60 25.98 10.81
N GLY A 72 -5.47 24.84 10.13
CA GLY A 72 -4.81 23.66 10.69
C GLY A 72 -3.43 24.00 11.29
N PRO A 73 -2.81 23.07 12.04
CA PRO A 73 -1.53 23.34 12.69
C PRO A 73 -0.51 23.92 11.70
N SER A 74 0.14 25.03 12.08
CA SER A 74 1.14 25.67 11.25
C SER A 74 2.25 24.67 10.94
N PHE A 75 2.60 24.46 9.67
CA PHE A 75 3.64 23.52 9.26
C PHE A 75 4.99 23.73 9.96
N LEU A 76 5.31 24.96 10.38
CA LEU A 76 6.53 25.24 11.15
C LEU A 76 6.53 24.64 12.57
N SER A 77 5.43 24.04 13.03
CA SER A 77 5.40 23.27 14.28
C SER A 77 6.00 21.88 14.15
N PHE A 78 6.27 21.42 12.92
CA PHE A 78 6.90 20.13 12.70
C PHE A 78 8.39 20.16 13.07
N GLU A 79 8.86 19.15 13.79
CA GLU A 79 10.23 19.07 14.34
C GLU A 79 11.32 19.12 13.26
N ASN A 80 11.06 18.54 12.08
CA ASN A 80 12.00 18.51 10.95
C ASN A 80 11.71 19.57 9.87
N ALA A 81 10.83 20.53 10.14
CA ALA A 81 10.61 21.63 9.22
C ALA A 81 11.82 22.58 9.20
N CYS A 82 12.13 23.13 8.04
CA CYS A 82 13.23 24.09 7.85
C CYS A 82 12.76 25.26 7.01
N SER A 83 13.33 26.45 7.24
CA SER A 83 13.15 27.61 6.36
C SER A 83 14.29 27.74 5.35
N ASP A 84 15.45 27.20 5.69
CA ASP A 84 16.64 27.10 4.85
C ASP A 84 17.52 25.92 5.27
N SER A 85 18.57 25.64 4.50
CA SER A 85 19.50 24.53 4.78
C SER A 85 20.35 24.75 6.03
N ASP A 86 20.45 25.97 6.57
CA ASP A 86 21.20 26.24 7.80
C ASP A 86 20.40 25.81 9.05
N ASN A 87 19.08 25.58 8.91
CA ASN A 87 18.25 24.97 9.95
C ASN A 87 18.43 23.44 10.05
N CYS A 88 19.10 22.82 9.08
CA CYS A 88 19.32 21.38 9.04
C CYS A 88 20.72 21.01 9.52
N GLU A 89 20.94 19.74 9.86
CA GLU A 89 22.29 19.24 10.07
C GLU A 89 23.15 19.41 8.79
N PRO A 90 24.49 19.54 8.88
CA PRO A 90 25.34 19.77 7.70
C PRO A 90 25.22 18.70 6.60
N THR A 91 24.88 17.47 6.99
CA THR A 91 24.64 16.31 6.12
C THR A 91 23.27 16.33 5.46
N HIS A 92 22.40 17.27 5.82
CA HIS A 92 21.04 17.38 5.32
C HIS A 92 20.88 18.62 4.42
N SER A 93 19.87 18.57 3.56
CA SER A 93 19.40 19.66 2.71
C SER A 93 17.97 20.02 3.11
N CYS A 94 17.64 21.31 3.09
CA CYS A 94 16.26 21.75 3.26
C CYS A 94 15.53 21.68 1.93
N LEU A 95 14.67 20.67 1.74
CA LEU A 95 13.90 20.51 0.51
C LEU A 95 12.58 21.27 0.61
N PRO A 96 12.29 22.19 -0.33
CA PRO A 96 11.08 22.99 -0.25
C PRO A 96 9.82 22.13 -0.45
N VAL A 97 8.80 22.43 0.35
CA VAL A 97 7.43 21.94 0.20
C VAL A 97 6.60 23.09 -0.37
N ALA A 98 6.21 22.97 -1.63
CA ALA A 98 5.61 24.08 -2.40
C ALA A 98 4.39 24.73 -1.72
N GLU A 99 3.62 23.96 -0.95
CA GLU A 99 2.41 24.43 -0.27
C GLU A 99 2.68 25.19 1.04
N GLN A 100 3.88 25.14 1.61
CA GLN A 100 4.09 25.46 3.03
C GLN A 100 5.05 26.62 3.31
N ASN A 101 5.60 27.30 2.28
CA ASN A 101 6.64 28.33 2.44
C ASN A 101 7.80 27.89 3.37
N ALA A 102 8.04 26.58 3.44
CA ALA A 102 8.98 25.91 4.31
C ALA A 102 9.43 24.62 3.60
N GLY A 103 10.44 23.96 4.17
CA GLY A 103 10.97 22.70 3.68
C GLY A 103 11.06 21.65 4.76
N ILE A 104 11.62 20.50 4.39
CA ILE A 104 11.91 19.37 5.28
C ILE A 104 13.40 19.08 5.20
N CYS A 105 14.04 18.84 6.34
CA CYS A 105 15.43 18.40 6.37
C CYS A 105 15.54 16.95 5.87
N VAL A 106 16.30 16.73 4.80
CA VAL A 106 16.53 15.41 4.20
C VAL A 106 18.00 15.10 4.10
N LEU A 107 18.40 13.87 4.42
CA LEU A 107 19.78 13.42 4.28
C LEU A 107 20.23 13.59 2.82
N LYS A 108 21.37 14.25 2.59
CA LYS A 108 21.93 14.42 1.24
C LYS A 108 22.24 13.05 0.62
N PRO A 109 21.87 12.81 -0.64
CA PRO A 109 22.15 11.55 -1.30
C PRO A 109 23.66 11.41 -1.54
N SER A 110 24.22 10.26 -1.17
CA SER A 110 25.63 9.94 -1.36
C SER A 110 25.94 9.29 -2.70
N ASP A 111 24.94 8.61 -3.28
CA ASP A 111 25.09 7.80 -4.50
C ASP A 111 24.43 8.49 -5.69
N ALA A 112 25.04 8.34 -6.87
CA ALA A 112 24.41 8.78 -8.11
C ALA A 112 23.14 7.97 -8.38
N ALA A 113 22.05 8.68 -8.64
CA ALA A 113 20.76 8.05 -8.87
C ALA A 113 20.64 7.52 -10.30
N THR A 114 20.13 6.29 -10.39
CA THR A 114 19.82 5.62 -11.65
C THR A 114 18.45 4.97 -11.56
N ILE A 115 17.86 4.66 -12.71
CA ILE A 115 16.65 3.84 -12.77
C ILE A 115 17.00 2.36 -12.82
N THR A 116 16.18 1.53 -12.20
CA THR A 116 16.29 0.07 -12.22
C THR A 116 15.33 -0.51 -13.25
N ASP A 117 15.84 -1.37 -14.14
CA ASP A 117 15.00 -2.18 -15.02
C ASP A 117 14.31 -3.27 -14.19
N PRO A 118 12.97 -3.26 -14.11
CA PRO A 118 12.23 -4.17 -13.25
C PRO A 118 12.26 -5.63 -13.76
N ILE A 119 12.55 -5.87 -15.04
CA ILE A 119 12.60 -7.23 -15.59
C ILE A 119 13.92 -7.90 -15.23
N SER A 120 15.02 -7.16 -15.36
CA SER A 120 16.36 -7.69 -15.07
C SER A 120 16.80 -7.51 -13.62
N GLU A 121 16.03 -6.76 -12.82
CA GLU A 121 16.37 -6.31 -11.47
C GLU A 121 17.77 -5.69 -11.40
N GLN A 122 18.13 -4.91 -12.43
CA GLN A 122 19.46 -4.30 -12.55
C GLN A 122 19.37 -2.80 -12.70
N ASN A 123 20.31 -2.12 -12.04
CA ASN A 123 20.53 -0.69 -12.26
C ASN A 123 20.94 -0.46 -13.71
N THR A 124 20.28 0.49 -14.34
CA THR A 124 20.66 0.96 -15.67
C THR A 124 21.69 2.09 -15.56
N THR A 125 22.21 2.54 -16.69
CA THR A 125 23.01 3.78 -16.78
C THR A 125 22.16 5.02 -17.07
N SER A 126 20.84 4.87 -17.16
CA SER A 126 19.93 5.95 -17.51
C SER A 126 19.61 6.79 -16.28
N LEU A 127 19.56 8.11 -16.49
CA LEU A 127 19.11 9.04 -15.45
C LEU A 127 17.60 8.92 -15.23
N PRO A 128 17.11 9.13 -14.00
CA PRO A 128 15.68 9.24 -13.73
C PRO A 128 15.03 10.37 -14.53
N ASN A 129 13.86 10.10 -15.09
CA ASN A 129 13.02 11.17 -15.63
C ASN A 129 12.30 11.87 -14.47
N LEU A 130 12.50 13.17 -14.28
CA LEU A 130 11.87 13.96 -13.22
C LEU A 130 10.88 15.00 -13.76
N SER A 131 10.43 14.87 -15.00
CA SER A 131 9.59 15.88 -15.68
C SER A 131 8.23 16.13 -15.01
N CYS A 132 7.75 15.19 -14.21
CA CYS A 132 6.49 15.31 -13.47
C CYS A 132 6.64 15.97 -12.09
N VAL A 133 7.86 16.17 -11.59
CA VAL A 133 8.07 16.78 -10.27
C VAL A 133 7.62 18.24 -10.30
N GLY A 134 6.63 18.57 -9.47
CA GLY A 134 6.02 19.91 -9.43
C GLY A 134 5.05 20.21 -10.57
N ALA A 135 4.83 19.27 -11.48
CA ALA A 135 3.76 19.40 -12.47
C ALA A 135 2.40 19.23 -11.80
N SER A 136 1.44 20.08 -12.15
CA SER A 136 0.04 19.83 -11.78
C SER A 136 -0.44 18.52 -12.43
N PRO A 137 -1.29 17.75 -11.74
CA PRO A 137 -1.98 16.65 -12.38
C PRO A 137 -2.70 17.11 -13.65
N PRO A 138 -2.81 16.25 -14.67
CA PRO A 138 -3.73 16.52 -15.78
C PRO A 138 -5.14 16.76 -15.23
N GLU A 139 -5.89 17.67 -15.88
CA GLU A 139 -7.28 17.92 -15.50
C GLU A 139 -8.10 16.63 -15.54
N ALA A 140 -9.04 16.50 -14.60
CA ALA A 140 -9.93 15.37 -14.53
C ALA A 140 -10.69 15.21 -15.86
N SER A 141 -10.59 14.05 -16.50
CA SER A 141 -11.27 13.79 -17.78
C SER A 141 -12.77 13.55 -17.61
N GLY A 142 -13.22 13.31 -16.37
CA GLY A 142 -14.58 12.88 -16.05
C GLY A 142 -14.88 11.42 -16.42
N ASN A 143 -13.89 10.68 -16.92
CA ASN A 143 -14.01 9.26 -17.19
C ASN A 143 -13.94 8.46 -15.90
N THR A 144 -14.58 7.29 -15.92
CA THR A 144 -14.52 6.32 -14.84
C THR A 144 -14.05 4.98 -15.39
N VAL A 145 -13.41 4.19 -14.53
CA VAL A 145 -12.94 2.85 -14.82
C VAL A 145 -13.45 1.87 -13.77
N ARG A 146 -13.44 0.61 -14.14
CA ARG A 146 -13.59 -0.50 -13.22
C ARG A 146 -12.24 -0.86 -12.62
N LEU A 147 -12.03 -0.53 -11.36
CA LEU A 147 -10.80 -0.85 -10.63
C LEU A 147 -10.84 -2.31 -10.20
N PHE A 148 -9.83 -3.09 -10.55
CA PHE A 148 -9.73 -4.49 -10.14
C PHE A 148 -8.29 -4.87 -9.85
N GLY A 149 -8.09 -6.02 -9.21
CA GLY A 149 -6.75 -6.55 -8.97
C GLY A 149 -6.76 -7.59 -7.87
N PHE A 150 -5.62 -7.76 -7.23
CA PHE A 150 -5.52 -8.52 -5.99
C PHE A 150 -4.97 -7.67 -4.86
N VAL A 151 -5.29 -8.04 -3.63
CA VAL A 151 -4.67 -7.40 -2.47
C VAL A 151 -3.29 -8.01 -2.27
N ASP A 152 -2.25 -7.26 -2.63
CA ASP A 152 -0.87 -7.65 -2.45
C ASP A 152 -0.50 -7.67 -0.95
N ARG A 153 0.44 -8.52 -0.54
CA ARG A 153 0.89 -8.59 0.84
C ARG A 153 2.35 -8.18 0.95
N PHE A 154 2.64 -7.36 1.94
CA PHE A 154 4.00 -7.05 2.33
C PHE A 154 4.45 -7.99 3.44
N GLY A 155 5.35 -8.91 3.09
CA GLY A 155 5.94 -9.90 3.99
C GLY A 155 5.31 -11.29 3.90
N THR A 156 5.65 -12.13 4.87
CA THR A 156 5.07 -13.47 5.00
C THR A 156 3.72 -13.36 5.72
N GLY A 157 2.65 -13.79 5.07
CA GLY A 157 1.30 -13.73 5.60
C GLY A 157 0.41 -14.78 4.93
N GLY A 158 -0.80 -14.95 5.44
CA GLY A 158 -1.80 -15.82 4.85
C GLY A 158 -2.25 -15.35 3.46
N VAL A 159 -3.31 -15.97 2.95
CA VAL A 159 -3.98 -15.51 1.74
C VAL A 159 -4.77 -14.24 2.07
N THR A 160 -4.67 -13.21 1.24
CA THR A 160 -5.33 -11.91 1.46
C THR A 160 -6.83 -11.91 1.12
N THR A 161 -7.55 -12.99 1.45
CA THR A 161 -9.02 -13.10 1.30
C THR A 161 -9.74 -12.58 2.53
N GLY A 162 -10.92 -11.98 2.35
CA GLY A 162 -11.71 -11.41 3.44
C GLY A 162 -11.27 -10.01 3.87
N LEU A 163 -10.36 -9.38 3.13
CA LEU A 163 -9.90 -8.02 3.40
C LEU A 163 -10.82 -7.02 2.69
N GLU A 164 -11.23 -5.96 3.37
CA GLU A 164 -12.05 -4.92 2.78
C GLU A 164 -11.18 -3.87 2.09
N VAL A 165 -11.43 -3.65 0.80
CA VAL A 165 -10.82 -2.59 0.00
C VAL A 165 -11.82 -1.46 -0.13
N ARG A 166 -11.46 -0.25 0.30
CA ARG A 166 -12.26 0.97 0.18
C ARG A 166 -11.51 2.01 -0.67
N VAL A 167 -12.23 2.72 -1.54
CA VAL A 167 -11.65 3.78 -2.38
C VAL A 167 -12.35 5.08 -2.07
N PHE A 168 -11.58 6.11 -1.74
CA PHE A 168 -12.06 7.45 -1.42
C PHE A 168 -11.53 8.46 -2.43
N LYS A 169 -12.31 9.51 -2.70
CA LYS A 169 -11.73 10.74 -3.27
C LYS A 169 -10.79 11.34 -2.23
N ALA A 170 -9.57 11.71 -2.63
CA ALA A 170 -8.68 12.43 -1.72
C ALA A 170 -9.24 13.82 -1.38
N GLU A 171 -9.91 14.47 -2.35
CA GLU A 171 -10.71 15.66 -2.09
C GLU A 171 -11.87 15.32 -1.16
N GLY A 172 -11.93 15.98 0.01
CA GLY A 172 -12.92 15.72 1.05
C GLY A 172 -12.46 14.70 2.11
N PHE A 173 -11.41 13.93 1.86
CA PHE A 173 -10.84 13.02 2.86
C PHE A 173 -9.99 13.81 3.86
N HIS A 174 -10.63 14.23 4.96
CA HIS A 174 -10.06 15.13 5.97
C HIS A 174 -9.87 14.45 7.34
N PRO A 175 -8.94 13.48 7.47
CA PRO A 175 -8.68 12.80 8.74
C PRO A 175 -8.17 13.73 9.84
N GLU A 176 -7.60 14.88 9.48
CA GLU A 176 -7.16 15.91 10.44
C GLU A 176 -8.28 16.46 11.32
N LYS A 177 -9.55 16.31 10.92
CA LYS A 177 -10.70 16.68 11.78
C LYS A 177 -10.74 15.84 13.05
N CYS A 178 -10.21 14.61 13.00
CA CYS A 178 -10.13 13.72 14.16
C CYS A 178 -8.95 14.04 15.07
N ASP A 179 -7.94 14.80 14.62
CA ASP A 179 -6.76 15.16 15.44
C ASP A 179 -7.12 16.04 16.64
N LEU A 180 -8.25 16.76 16.56
CA LEU A 180 -8.71 17.67 17.60
C LEU A 180 -9.46 16.98 18.74
N LEU A 181 -9.77 15.70 18.57
CA LEU A 181 -10.51 14.90 19.53
C LEU A 181 -9.55 14.21 20.51
N ASP A 182 -10.08 13.81 21.67
CA ASP A 182 -9.32 12.95 22.57
C ASP A 182 -9.11 11.55 21.96
N GLN A 183 -8.30 10.72 22.61
CA GLN A 183 -7.90 9.43 22.03
C GLN A 183 -9.08 8.48 21.77
N GLU A 184 -10.11 8.49 22.63
CA GLU A 184 -11.28 7.62 22.51
C GLU A 184 -12.16 8.10 21.35
N ASP A 185 -12.53 9.38 21.36
CA ASP A 185 -13.35 10.01 20.33
C ASP A 185 -12.66 10.01 18.96
N ARG A 186 -11.34 10.15 18.93
CA ARG A 186 -10.54 10.11 17.70
C ARG A 186 -10.64 8.76 16.99
N THR A 187 -10.65 7.66 17.74
CA THR A 187 -10.80 6.32 17.16
C THR A 187 -12.17 6.16 16.51
N ALA A 188 -13.22 6.57 17.21
CA ALA A 188 -14.58 6.56 16.68
C ALA A 188 -14.73 7.49 15.47
N CYS A 189 -14.08 8.66 15.49
CA CYS A 189 -14.06 9.60 14.39
C CYS A 189 -13.42 8.98 13.13
N TYR A 190 -12.26 8.32 13.24
CA TYR A 190 -11.66 7.65 12.08
C TYR A 190 -12.59 6.59 11.48
N LEU A 191 -13.21 5.75 12.32
CA LEU A 191 -14.17 4.76 11.85
C LEU A 191 -15.34 5.42 11.09
N SER A 192 -15.84 6.55 11.60
CA SER A 192 -16.92 7.29 10.94
C SER A 192 -16.51 7.92 9.61
N LEU A 193 -15.25 8.38 9.48
CA LEU A 193 -14.73 8.92 8.22
C LEU A 193 -14.74 7.88 7.11
N PHE A 194 -14.52 6.61 7.45
CA PHE A 194 -14.51 5.53 6.47
C PHE A 194 -15.91 5.14 5.97
N ASP A 195 -16.96 5.61 6.64
CA ASP A 195 -18.36 5.40 6.27
C ASP A 195 -19.02 6.65 5.68
N ASP A 196 -18.26 7.75 5.52
CA ASP A 196 -18.75 8.97 4.88
C ASP A 196 -18.96 8.77 3.38
N THR A 197 -20.23 8.61 3.01
CA THR A 197 -20.67 8.43 1.63
C THR A 197 -20.37 9.60 0.69
N SER A 198 -20.02 10.79 1.22
CA SER A 198 -19.67 11.94 0.37
C SER A 198 -18.30 11.79 -0.29
N VAL A 199 -17.41 10.98 0.30
CA VAL A 199 -16.03 10.75 -0.16
C VAL A 199 -15.79 9.31 -0.60
N LEU A 200 -16.54 8.35 -0.06
CA LEU A 200 -16.44 6.94 -0.44
C LEU A 200 -16.98 6.72 -1.85
N LEU A 201 -16.11 6.29 -2.75
CA LEU A 201 -16.43 5.97 -4.14
C LEU A 201 -16.95 4.54 -4.29
N GLY A 202 -16.39 3.62 -3.52
CA GLY A 202 -16.79 2.22 -3.55
C GLY A 202 -15.99 1.38 -2.56
N LYS A 203 -16.53 0.21 -2.26
CA LYS A 203 -15.86 -0.78 -1.41
C LYS A 203 -16.25 -2.19 -1.79
N THR A 204 -15.36 -3.13 -1.48
CA THR A 204 -15.57 -4.56 -1.73
C THR A 204 -14.75 -5.38 -0.74
N VAL A 205 -15.09 -6.66 -0.58
CA VAL A 205 -14.30 -7.61 0.21
C VAL A 205 -13.56 -8.51 -0.75
N SER A 206 -12.26 -8.71 -0.54
CA SER A 206 -11.44 -9.56 -1.38
C SER A 206 -11.91 -11.01 -1.30
N ILE A 207 -12.15 -11.62 -2.46
CA ILE A 207 -12.67 -12.98 -2.58
C ILE A 207 -11.57 -13.96 -3.01
N GLU A 208 -11.81 -15.24 -2.74
CA GLU A 208 -10.90 -16.30 -3.18
C GLU A 208 -10.85 -16.39 -4.72
N PRO A 209 -9.65 -16.43 -5.33
CA PRO A 209 -9.54 -16.60 -6.77
C PRO A 209 -10.02 -17.99 -7.18
N LYS A 210 -10.74 -18.06 -8.31
CA LYS A 210 -11.23 -19.33 -8.84
C LYS A 210 -10.04 -20.30 -9.04
N PRO A 211 -10.15 -21.58 -8.61
CA PRO A 211 -9.11 -22.57 -8.86
C PRO A 211 -8.74 -22.66 -10.34
N PRO A 212 -7.45 -22.86 -10.68
CA PRO A 212 -7.04 -23.16 -12.04
C PRO A 212 -7.81 -24.38 -12.57
N ALA A 213 -8.03 -24.43 -13.88
CA ALA A 213 -8.70 -25.57 -14.51
C ALA A 213 -7.92 -26.87 -14.32
N ASP A 214 -6.59 -26.77 -14.22
CA ASP A 214 -5.68 -27.87 -13.91
C ASP A 214 -4.80 -27.49 -12.71
N PRO A 215 -5.06 -28.02 -11.50
CA PRO A 215 -4.25 -27.71 -10.30
C PRO A 215 -2.84 -28.32 -10.35
N ASP A 216 -2.60 -29.28 -11.25
CA ASP A 216 -1.28 -29.92 -11.43
C ASP A 216 -0.44 -29.20 -12.49
N GLU A 217 -0.90 -28.06 -13.01
CA GLU A 217 -0.15 -27.25 -13.98
C GLU A 217 1.16 -26.75 -13.34
N VAL A 218 2.27 -27.25 -13.89
CA VAL A 218 3.62 -26.84 -13.47
C VAL A 218 3.87 -25.46 -14.01
N CYS A 219 4.06 -24.50 -13.11
CA CYS A 219 4.49 -23.16 -13.45
C CYS A 219 6.03 -23.09 -13.48
N PHE A 220 6.58 -22.17 -14.28
CA PHE A 220 8.01 -21.85 -14.28
C PHE A 220 8.25 -20.50 -13.63
N GLU A 221 7.34 -19.55 -13.84
CA GLU A 221 7.38 -18.17 -13.38
C GLU A 221 6.00 -17.75 -12.88
N ASP A 222 5.92 -16.66 -12.12
CA ASP A 222 4.65 -16.18 -11.54
C ASP A 222 3.64 -15.78 -12.62
N ILE A 223 4.11 -15.32 -13.78
CA ILE A 223 3.27 -14.98 -14.94
C ILE A 223 2.55 -16.18 -15.55
N ASP A 224 3.02 -17.41 -15.29
CA ASP A 224 2.35 -18.63 -15.74
C ASP A 224 1.08 -18.93 -14.93
N CYS A 225 0.94 -18.31 -13.75
CA CYS A 225 -0.16 -18.57 -12.85
C CYS A 225 -1.36 -17.64 -13.10
N PRO A 226 -2.60 -18.13 -12.90
CA PRO A 226 -3.77 -17.26 -12.93
C PRO A 226 -3.68 -16.15 -11.88
N ILE A 227 -4.38 -15.04 -12.11
CA ILE A 227 -4.47 -13.92 -11.16
C ILE A 227 -4.89 -14.45 -9.78
N GLY A 228 -4.14 -14.06 -8.74
CA GLY A 228 -4.34 -14.51 -7.35
C GLY A 228 -3.45 -15.68 -6.93
N TYR A 229 -2.68 -16.24 -7.86
CA TYR A 229 -1.73 -17.32 -7.62
C TYR A 229 -0.29 -16.89 -7.91
N ASN A 230 0.68 -17.44 -7.18
CA ASN A 230 2.11 -17.33 -7.49
C ASN A 230 2.71 -18.70 -7.74
N CYS A 231 3.83 -18.72 -8.45
CA CYS A 231 4.56 -19.93 -8.74
C CYS A 231 5.48 -20.31 -7.57
N GLU A 232 5.03 -21.24 -6.73
CA GLU A 232 5.77 -21.66 -5.54
C GLU A 232 6.31 -23.07 -5.66
N LYS A 233 7.39 -23.35 -4.93
CA LYS A 233 7.97 -24.69 -4.86
C LYS A 233 7.28 -25.52 -3.78
N ILE A 234 6.32 -26.35 -4.18
CA ILE A 234 5.56 -27.27 -3.31
C ILE A 234 6.10 -28.69 -3.51
N ALA A 235 6.58 -29.31 -2.42
CA ALA A 235 7.08 -30.69 -2.43
C ALA A 235 8.17 -30.99 -3.50
N GLY A 236 8.96 -29.98 -3.87
CA GLY A 236 10.04 -30.11 -4.85
C GLY A 236 9.68 -29.71 -6.29
N PHE A 237 8.40 -29.50 -6.58
CA PHE A 237 7.90 -29.08 -7.89
C PHE A 237 7.36 -27.65 -7.81
N LYS A 238 7.41 -26.91 -8.92
CA LYS A 238 6.78 -25.61 -9.02
C LYS A 238 5.31 -25.77 -9.39
N SER A 239 4.41 -25.16 -8.65
CA SER A 239 2.97 -25.19 -8.88
C SER A 239 2.35 -23.86 -8.45
N CYS A 240 1.23 -23.50 -9.06
CA CYS A 240 0.52 -22.28 -8.71
C CYS A 240 -0.14 -22.40 -7.34
N ALA A 241 0.40 -21.68 -6.36
CA ALA A 241 -0.12 -21.58 -5.01
C ALA A 241 -1.01 -20.34 -4.88
N LYS A 242 -2.19 -20.52 -4.29
CA LYS A 242 -3.09 -19.41 -3.97
C LYS A 242 -2.41 -18.50 -2.94
N ASN A 243 -2.29 -17.21 -3.27
CA ASN A 243 -1.63 -16.24 -2.40
C ASN A 243 -2.45 -14.98 -2.15
N TYR A 244 -3.33 -14.60 -3.07
CA TYR A 244 -4.02 -13.32 -2.97
C TYR A 244 -5.52 -13.42 -3.14
N GLY A 245 -6.26 -12.58 -2.40
CA GLY A 245 -7.66 -12.32 -2.63
C GLY A 245 -7.87 -11.32 -3.77
N LEU A 246 -8.89 -11.55 -4.60
CA LEU A 246 -9.24 -10.69 -5.73
C LEU A 246 -10.30 -9.67 -5.34
N TYR A 247 -10.28 -8.50 -5.96
CA TYR A 247 -11.26 -7.46 -5.70
C TYR A 247 -11.64 -6.71 -6.99
N GLU A 248 -12.81 -6.08 -6.98
CA GLU A 248 -13.35 -5.29 -8.09
C GLU A 248 -14.28 -4.19 -7.55
N ILE A 249 -14.14 -2.97 -8.07
CA ILE A 249 -14.93 -1.79 -7.71
C ILE A 249 -15.24 -0.99 -8.99
N GLU A 250 -16.51 -0.70 -9.23
CA GLU A 250 -16.97 0.02 -10.41
C GLU A 250 -16.89 1.55 -10.24
N GLU A 251 -16.99 2.28 -11.36
CA GLU A 251 -17.18 3.74 -11.41
C GLU A 251 -16.09 4.57 -10.70
N ILE A 252 -14.84 4.07 -10.65
CA ILE A 252 -13.72 4.81 -10.05
C ILE A 252 -13.24 5.89 -11.03
N PRO A 253 -13.22 7.17 -10.65
CA PRO A 253 -12.81 8.25 -11.54
C PRO A 253 -11.32 8.18 -11.87
N THR A 254 -10.98 8.47 -13.11
CA THR A 254 -9.59 8.66 -13.55
C THR A 254 -9.17 10.13 -13.41
N HIS A 255 -7.87 10.39 -13.48
CA HIS A 255 -7.26 11.71 -13.34
C HIS A 255 -7.70 12.45 -12.07
N THR A 256 -8.06 11.68 -11.05
CA THR A 256 -8.55 12.16 -9.75
C THR A 256 -7.65 11.55 -8.68
N PRO A 257 -7.10 12.35 -7.74
CA PRO A 257 -6.38 11.80 -6.61
C PRO A 257 -7.30 10.98 -5.70
N LEU A 258 -6.87 9.75 -5.39
CA LEU A 258 -7.60 8.79 -4.57
C LEU A 258 -6.80 8.44 -3.31
N VAL A 259 -7.54 8.00 -2.30
CA VAL A 259 -7.00 7.26 -1.16
C VAL A 259 -7.59 5.85 -1.22
N ILE A 260 -6.74 4.84 -1.17
CA ILE A 260 -7.19 3.43 -1.12
C ILE A 260 -6.84 2.88 0.25
N MET A 261 -7.83 2.33 0.93
CA MET A 261 -7.65 1.67 2.22
C MET A 261 -7.82 0.16 2.04
N VAL A 262 -6.92 -0.62 2.62
CA VAL A 262 -7.10 -2.05 2.81
C VAL A 262 -7.18 -2.30 4.31
N SER A 263 -8.21 -3.03 4.74
CA SER A 263 -8.41 -3.34 6.16
C SER A 263 -8.86 -4.77 6.38
N SER A 264 -8.60 -5.28 7.58
CA SER A 264 -9.01 -6.63 8.00
C SER A 264 -10.01 -6.52 9.16
N PRO A 265 -11.31 -6.29 8.88
CA PRO A 265 -12.29 -6.06 9.95
C PRO A 265 -12.39 -7.23 10.93
N ASP A 266 -12.27 -8.46 10.42
CA ASP A 266 -12.45 -9.71 11.17
C ASP A 266 -11.13 -10.34 11.63
N ASN A 267 -9.97 -9.84 11.18
CA ASN A 267 -8.68 -10.47 11.44
C ASN A 267 -7.55 -9.44 11.56
N LYS A 268 -7.65 -8.60 12.60
CA LYS A 268 -6.66 -7.58 12.95
C LYS A 268 -5.37 -8.14 13.55
N GLU A 269 -5.36 -9.42 13.93
CA GLU A 269 -4.16 -10.08 14.48
C GLU A 269 -3.19 -10.53 13.37
N ASP A 270 -3.68 -10.75 12.15
CA ASP A 270 -2.83 -11.18 11.03
C ASP A 270 -2.40 -10.02 10.12
N TRP A 271 -3.16 -8.92 10.11
CA TRP A 271 -3.01 -7.84 9.13
C TRP A 271 -3.17 -6.46 9.76
N HIS A 272 -2.32 -5.53 9.34
CA HIS A 272 -2.46 -4.11 9.64
C HIS A 272 -3.15 -3.38 8.49
N ASP A 273 -4.03 -2.44 8.86
CA ASP A 273 -4.66 -1.55 7.91
C ASP A 273 -3.60 -0.76 7.14
N THR A 274 -3.85 -0.55 5.85
CA THR A 274 -2.97 0.24 4.99
C THR A 274 -3.72 1.31 4.25
N PHE A 275 -3.07 2.46 4.07
CA PHE A 275 -3.62 3.63 3.41
C PHE A 275 -2.69 4.09 2.29
N LEU A 276 -3.09 3.89 1.05
CA LEU A 276 -2.35 4.30 -0.13
C LEU A 276 -2.83 5.70 -0.55
N PHE A 277 -1.95 6.70 -0.40
CA PHE A 277 -2.27 8.09 -0.68
C PHE A 277 -1.83 8.50 -2.10
N ASN A 278 -2.55 9.50 -2.65
CA ASN A 278 -2.25 10.11 -3.95
C ASN A 278 -2.23 9.11 -5.11
N VAL A 279 -3.08 8.08 -5.05
CA VAL A 279 -3.25 7.13 -6.15
C VAL A 279 -4.02 7.84 -7.26
N MET A 280 -3.54 7.79 -8.51
CA MET A 280 -4.22 8.45 -9.63
C MET A 280 -4.34 7.51 -10.82
N LEU A 281 -5.54 7.16 -11.25
CA LEU A 281 -5.71 6.28 -12.41
C LEU A 281 -5.66 7.12 -13.69
N PHE A 282 -4.89 6.73 -14.71
CA PHE A 282 -4.83 7.47 -15.98
C PHE A 282 -5.55 6.70 -17.10
N ASP A 283 -6.38 7.39 -17.88
CA ASP A 283 -7.20 6.77 -18.94
C ASP A 283 -6.38 5.92 -19.92
N GLN A 284 -5.16 6.38 -20.24
CA GLN A 284 -4.25 5.72 -21.18
C GLN A 284 -3.74 4.34 -20.73
N PHE A 285 -3.85 4.01 -19.45
CA PHE A 285 -3.48 2.69 -18.92
C PHE A 285 -4.70 1.81 -18.64
N ALA A 286 -5.92 2.32 -18.84
CA ALA A 286 -7.12 1.52 -18.76
C ALA A 286 -7.25 0.62 -19.99
N VAL A 287 -7.52 -0.67 -19.77
CA VAL A 287 -7.75 -1.66 -20.83
C VAL A 287 -9.23 -2.03 -20.81
N GLU A 288 -9.93 -1.76 -21.91
CA GLU A 288 -11.37 -2.06 -22.05
C GLU A 288 -12.24 -1.49 -20.90
N GLY A 289 -11.90 -0.28 -20.43
CA GLY A 289 -12.60 0.38 -19.32
C GLY A 289 -12.27 -0.18 -17.94
N SER A 290 -11.33 -1.12 -17.84
CA SER A 290 -10.84 -1.68 -16.58
C SER A 290 -9.44 -1.17 -16.27
N TYR A 291 -9.13 -0.98 -14.99
CA TYR A 291 -7.83 -0.54 -14.52
C TYR A 291 -7.33 -1.49 -13.44
N ARG A 292 -6.17 -2.11 -13.67
CA ARG A 292 -5.57 -2.99 -12.67
C ARG A 292 -4.78 -2.19 -11.64
N TYR A 293 -5.05 -2.44 -10.36
CA TYR A 293 -4.27 -1.90 -9.25
C TYR A 293 -4.21 -2.94 -8.14
N ASP A 294 -3.01 -3.19 -7.62
CA ASP A 294 -2.81 -4.21 -6.59
C ASP A 294 -2.43 -3.48 -5.27
N PRO A 295 -3.40 -3.12 -4.40
CA PRO A 295 -3.11 -2.41 -3.17
C PRO A 295 -2.40 -3.35 -2.18
N THR A 296 -1.44 -2.83 -1.43
CA THR A 296 -0.63 -3.62 -0.50
C THR A 296 -1.19 -3.57 0.92
N VAL A 297 -1.30 -4.71 1.58
CA VAL A 297 -1.53 -4.86 3.04
C VAL A 297 -0.26 -5.34 3.75
N VAL A 298 -0.07 -5.05 5.04
CA VAL A 298 1.09 -5.53 5.81
C VAL A 298 0.68 -6.65 6.74
N SER A 299 1.41 -7.77 6.73
CA SER A 299 1.19 -8.83 7.73
C SER A 299 1.76 -8.44 9.09
N GLU A 300 1.14 -8.93 10.17
CA GLU A 300 1.65 -8.75 11.54
C GLU A 300 3.12 -9.19 11.67
N GLY A 301 3.49 -10.31 11.06
CA GLY A 301 4.87 -10.79 11.08
C GLY A 301 5.86 -9.76 10.50
N GLN A 302 5.48 -9.07 9.43
CA GLN A 302 6.32 -8.04 8.81
C GLN A 302 6.30 -6.74 9.63
N TRP A 303 5.15 -6.40 10.21
CA TRP A 303 4.99 -5.25 11.11
C TRP A 303 5.92 -5.35 12.33
N GLN A 304 6.18 -6.56 12.83
CA GLN A 304 7.14 -6.80 13.91
C GLN A 304 8.60 -6.90 13.42
N THR A 305 8.82 -7.55 12.27
CA THR A 305 10.18 -7.88 11.79
C THR A 305 10.91 -6.65 11.24
N VAL A 306 10.20 -5.75 10.55
CA VAL A 306 10.80 -4.54 9.94
C VAL A 306 11.41 -3.61 10.99
N PRO A 307 10.67 -3.19 12.05
CA PRO A 307 11.24 -2.41 13.15
C PRO A 307 12.41 -3.12 13.83
N SER A 308 12.25 -4.40 14.15
CA SER A 308 13.27 -5.21 14.82
C SER A 308 14.60 -5.22 14.05
N THR A 309 14.53 -5.32 12.72
CA THR A 309 15.71 -5.30 11.84
C THR A 309 16.47 -3.97 11.97
N LEU A 310 15.74 -2.87 12.13
CA LEU A 310 16.29 -1.52 12.30
C LEU A 310 16.62 -1.14 13.75
N LEU A 311 16.51 -2.09 14.68
CA LEU A 311 16.73 -1.90 16.12
C LEU A 311 15.81 -0.82 16.71
N THR A 312 14.55 -0.81 16.28
CA THR A 312 13.50 0.06 16.79
C THR A 312 12.22 -0.74 17.03
N GLU A 313 11.26 -0.15 17.71
CA GLU A 313 9.89 -0.65 17.84
C GLU A 313 8.94 0.42 17.29
N ILE A 314 7.70 0.04 16.99
CA ILE A 314 6.60 1.00 16.76
C ILE A 314 5.79 1.01 18.05
N GLU A 315 5.75 2.13 18.76
CA GLU A 315 4.98 2.23 19.99
C GLU A 315 3.48 1.99 19.70
N PRO A 316 2.73 1.34 20.61
CA PRO A 316 1.30 1.15 20.43
C PRO A 316 0.57 2.48 20.16
N GLY A 317 -0.17 2.54 19.05
CA GLY A 317 -0.87 3.73 18.60
C GLY A 317 -0.07 4.60 17.62
N ASN A 318 1.23 4.39 17.46
CA ASN A 318 2.01 4.99 16.37
C ASN A 318 1.79 4.21 15.07
N GLY A 319 2.08 4.86 13.95
CA GLY A 319 2.02 4.26 12.62
C GLY A 319 3.38 4.24 11.93
N ALA A 320 3.37 3.81 10.68
CA ALA A 320 4.53 3.84 9.79
C ALA A 320 4.16 4.49 8.46
N ILE A 321 5.15 5.03 7.77
CA ILE A 321 5.03 5.45 6.37
C ILE A 321 6.05 4.67 5.55
N GLY A 322 5.60 3.96 4.51
CA GLY A 322 6.45 3.20 3.61
C GLY A 322 6.18 3.54 2.15
N GLY A 323 7.09 3.18 1.26
CA GLY A 323 6.87 3.48 -0.14
C GLY A 323 7.95 3.02 -1.09
N ARG A 324 7.74 3.37 -2.36
CA ARG A 324 8.73 3.23 -3.42
C ARG A 324 8.99 4.58 -4.08
N ILE A 325 10.25 4.82 -4.43
CA ILE A 325 10.67 5.95 -5.26
C ILE A 325 10.87 5.45 -6.68
N ARG A 326 10.29 6.14 -7.65
CA ARG A 326 10.13 5.81 -9.05
C ARG A 326 10.29 7.05 -9.92
N ASP A 327 10.42 6.90 -11.23
CA ASP A 327 10.60 8.03 -12.14
C ASP A 327 9.32 8.42 -12.91
N CYS A 328 9.35 9.61 -13.53
CA CYS A 328 8.24 10.24 -14.25
C CYS A 328 8.08 9.78 -15.71
N ALA A 329 8.56 8.60 -16.09
CA ALA A 329 8.47 8.17 -17.47
C ALA A 329 7.00 8.03 -17.92
N THR A 330 6.68 8.59 -19.09
CA THR A 330 5.33 8.56 -19.67
C THR A 330 5.22 7.62 -20.88
N ASP A 331 6.37 7.25 -21.44
CA ASP A 331 6.53 6.35 -22.59
C ASP A 331 6.74 4.89 -22.20
N ARG A 332 6.88 4.63 -20.89
CA ARG A 332 7.00 3.31 -20.28
C ARG A 332 6.43 3.34 -18.85
N PRO A 333 6.24 2.18 -18.19
CA PRO A 333 5.99 2.14 -16.76
C PRO A 333 7.06 2.89 -15.97
N SER A 334 6.65 3.52 -14.86
CA SER A 334 7.57 4.18 -13.93
C SER A 334 8.50 3.14 -13.30
N TRP A 335 9.80 3.42 -13.34
CA TRP A 335 10.84 2.52 -12.85
C TRP A 335 11.40 3.04 -11.53
N ASN A 336 11.84 2.13 -10.66
CA ASN A 336 12.34 2.51 -9.34
C ASN A 336 13.64 3.32 -9.45
N ILE A 337 13.83 4.27 -8.52
CA ILE A 337 15.05 5.09 -8.42
C ILE A 337 15.94 4.52 -7.31
N PHE A 338 17.14 4.09 -7.71
CA PHE A 338 18.25 3.74 -6.83
C PHE A 338 18.94 5.01 -6.30
N GLY A 339 19.44 4.98 -5.05
CA GLY A 339 20.29 6.04 -4.51
C GLY A 339 19.55 7.30 -4.03
N ALA A 340 18.23 7.24 -3.88
CA ALA A 340 17.43 8.33 -3.35
C ALA A 340 17.34 8.26 -1.81
N THR A 341 17.09 9.39 -1.16
CA THR A 341 16.89 9.50 0.29
C THR A 341 15.54 10.15 0.58
N VAL A 342 14.97 9.87 1.76
CA VAL A 342 13.66 10.39 2.18
C VAL A 342 13.77 11.20 3.47
N GLY A 343 12.86 12.16 3.64
CA GLY A 343 12.66 12.89 4.87
C GLY A 343 11.19 13.10 5.17
N PHE A 344 10.91 13.35 6.44
CA PHE A 344 9.57 13.45 7.01
C PHE A 344 9.47 14.72 7.84
N ALA A 345 8.36 15.45 7.75
CA ALA A 345 8.15 16.65 8.56
C ALA A 345 7.96 16.30 10.04
N ALA A 346 7.11 15.32 10.35
CA ALA A 346 6.98 14.81 11.72
C ALA A 346 8.24 14.04 12.14
N LYS A 347 8.42 13.95 13.46
CA LYS A 347 9.44 13.10 14.05
C LYS A 347 9.22 11.64 13.65
N VAL A 348 10.31 10.97 13.31
CA VAL A 348 10.33 9.54 12.98
C VAL A 348 11.30 8.86 13.93
N GLY A 349 10.89 7.77 14.57
CA GLY A 349 11.79 6.99 15.43
C GLY A 349 12.97 6.43 14.63
N ARG A 350 12.69 5.93 13.41
CA ARG A 350 13.73 5.41 12.51
C ARG A 350 13.34 5.49 11.03
N ILE A 351 14.29 5.92 10.19
CA ILE A 351 14.22 5.76 8.73
C ILE A 351 15.04 4.53 8.34
N GLY A 352 14.52 3.72 7.42
CA GLY A 352 15.21 2.56 6.87
C GLY A 352 14.99 2.40 5.36
N TYR A 353 15.93 1.70 4.74
CA TYR A 353 15.91 1.37 3.32
C TYR A 353 16.08 -0.14 3.16
N PHE A 354 15.40 -0.73 2.17
CA PHE A 354 15.31 -2.18 2.03
C PHE A 354 16.50 -2.79 1.29
N ASN A 355 16.73 -4.08 1.55
CA ASN A 355 17.69 -4.90 0.83
C ASN A 355 17.21 -5.21 -0.60
N ASP A 356 18.11 -5.76 -1.43
CA ASP A 356 17.89 -6.01 -2.87
C ASP A 356 17.03 -7.25 -3.17
N LYS A 357 16.52 -7.96 -2.17
CA LYS A 357 15.73 -9.18 -2.34
C LYS A 357 14.24 -8.85 -2.27
N GLU A 358 13.55 -8.98 -3.39
CA GLU A 358 12.10 -8.77 -3.44
C GLU A 358 11.33 -9.80 -2.60
N SER A 359 11.77 -11.06 -2.63
CA SER A 359 11.16 -12.18 -1.87
C SER A 359 11.42 -12.18 -0.37
N ASP A 360 12.36 -11.35 0.10
CA ASP A 360 12.75 -11.24 1.51
C ASP A 360 13.05 -9.76 1.84
N ALA A 361 12.02 -8.94 1.65
CA ALA A 361 12.11 -7.50 1.73
C ALA A 361 12.22 -7.04 3.19
N LEU A 362 13.45 -7.10 3.72
CA LEU A 362 13.81 -6.55 5.01
C LEU A 362 14.68 -5.30 4.85
N PRO A 363 14.56 -4.31 5.77
CA PRO A 363 15.51 -3.21 5.82
C PRO A 363 16.95 -3.69 5.96
N ASP A 364 17.89 -2.95 5.38
CA ASP A 364 19.32 -3.10 5.66
C ASP A 364 19.75 -1.92 6.56
N PRO A 365 20.08 -2.16 7.84
CA PRO A 365 20.45 -1.10 8.77
C PRO A 365 21.72 -0.32 8.36
N SER A 366 22.51 -0.86 7.44
CA SER A 366 23.71 -0.21 6.92
C SER A 366 23.45 0.73 5.73
N ARG A 367 22.25 0.67 5.13
CA ARG A 367 21.87 1.52 4.00
C ARG A 367 21.40 2.89 4.47
N SER A 368 21.82 3.91 3.73
CA SER A 368 21.39 5.31 3.90
C SER A 368 20.58 5.84 2.72
N SER A 369 20.35 5.03 1.69
CA SER A 369 19.66 5.38 0.46
C SER A 369 18.89 4.17 -0.10
N THR A 370 17.93 4.44 -0.99
CA THR A 370 17.13 3.43 -1.65
C THR A 370 17.99 2.49 -2.50
N ASN A 371 17.47 1.29 -2.67
CA ASN A 371 18.08 0.27 -3.49
C ASN A 371 17.43 0.15 -4.87
N ILE A 372 17.70 -0.96 -5.57
CA ILE A 372 17.15 -1.26 -6.90
C ILE A 372 15.60 -1.31 -6.90
N HIS A 373 14.98 -1.50 -5.75
CA HIS A 373 13.53 -1.52 -5.58
C HIS A 373 12.94 -0.16 -5.18
N GLY A 374 13.78 0.85 -4.95
CA GLY A 374 13.35 2.20 -4.56
C GLY A 374 12.68 2.25 -3.18
N ARG A 375 12.79 1.21 -2.35
CA ARG A 375 11.96 1.03 -1.15
C ARG A 375 12.53 1.76 0.08
N PHE A 376 11.65 2.36 0.85
CA PHE A 376 11.96 3.00 2.13
C PHE A 376 10.84 2.81 3.15
N VAL A 377 11.15 3.06 4.42
CA VAL A 377 10.18 3.14 5.51
C VAL A 377 10.62 4.18 6.55
N GLY A 378 9.67 4.94 7.07
CA GLY A 378 9.76 5.70 8.31
C GLY A 378 8.87 5.04 9.36
N LEU A 379 9.45 4.72 10.52
CA LEU A 379 8.83 3.96 11.59
C LEU A 379 8.57 4.83 12.81
N ASP A 380 7.60 4.40 13.61
CA ASP A 380 7.28 4.98 14.90
C ASP A 380 6.93 6.47 14.78
N ILE A 381 5.89 6.72 14.00
CA ILE A 381 5.41 8.08 13.69
C ILE A 381 4.07 8.27 14.40
N MET A 382 3.96 9.33 15.19
CA MET A 382 2.69 9.68 15.83
C MET A 382 1.58 9.90 14.80
N PRO A 383 0.33 9.49 15.09
CA PRO A 383 -0.80 9.77 14.21
C PRO A 383 -0.99 11.25 13.95
N GLY A 384 -1.47 11.59 12.75
CA GLY A 384 -1.74 12.96 12.33
C GLY A 384 -1.24 13.29 10.94
N THR A 385 -1.45 14.54 10.54
CA THR A 385 -0.91 15.07 9.28
C THR A 385 0.61 14.99 9.25
N ASN A 386 1.18 14.53 8.15
CA ASN A 386 2.61 14.51 7.92
C ASN A 386 2.92 14.88 6.46
N TRP A 387 4.18 15.19 6.20
CA TRP A 387 4.72 15.42 4.87
C TRP A 387 5.93 14.55 4.65
N VAL A 388 6.01 13.93 3.48
CA VAL A 388 7.15 13.14 3.06
C VAL A 388 7.73 13.76 1.81
N THR A 389 9.05 13.84 1.73
CA THR A 389 9.78 14.32 0.55
C THR A 389 10.98 13.43 0.30
N ALA A 390 11.54 13.51 -0.90
CA ALA A 390 12.70 12.75 -1.28
C ALA A 390 13.67 13.56 -2.15
N THR A 391 14.94 13.19 -2.13
CA THR A 391 15.99 13.77 -2.97
C THR A 391 16.90 12.68 -3.55
N ALA A 392 17.56 12.99 -4.65
CA ALA A 392 18.48 12.11 -5.34
C ALA A 392 19.62 12.90 -6.00
N LEU A 393 20.77 12.25 -6.22
CA LEU A 393 21.89 12.86 -6.94
C LEU A 393 21.76 12.54 -8.44
N VAL A 394 21.15 13.43 -9.22
CA VAL A 394 20.95 13.26 -10.67
C VAL A 394 21.96 14.11 -11.44
N ASP A 395 22.77 13.47 -12.29
CA ASP A 395 23.85 14.13 -13.04
C ASP A 395 24.83 14.92 -12.14
N GLY A 396 25.11 14.38 -10.95
CA GLY A 396 25.98 15.02 -9.96
C GLY A 396 25.39 16.22 -9.23
N ALA A 397 24.13 16.57 -9.49
CA ALA A 397 23.40 17.62 -8.79
C ALA A 397 22.30 17.02 -7.90
N GLU A 398 22.08 17.63 -6.73
CA GLU A 398 20.97 17.25 -5.89
C GLU A 398 19.64 17.69 -6.53
N ALA A 399 18.71 16.76 -6.67
CA ALA A 399 17.41 16.97 -7.29
C ALA A 399 16.28 16.58 -6.32
N ASN A 400 15.34 17.50 -6.10
CA ASN A 400 14.11 17.23 -5.35
C ASN A 400 13.21 16.29 -6.17
N LEU A 401 12.69 15.25 -5.52
CA LEU A 401 11.81 14.24 -6.11
C LEU A 401 10.32 14.47 -5.82
N GLY A 402 9.98 15.61 -5.22
CA GLY A 402 8.65 16.01 -4.83
C GLY A 402 8.40 15.89 -3.32
N ALA A 403 7.23 16.38 -2.91
CA ALA A 403 6.72 16.25 -1.55
C ALA A 403 5.25 15.86 -1.61
N HIS A 404 4.83 15.01 -0.67
CA HIS A 404 3.45 14.55 -0.54
C HIS A 404 2.96 14.77 0.88
N ARG A 405 1.78 15.41 0.99
CA ARG A 405 1.01 15.41 2.23
C ARG A 405 0.38 14.03 2.39
N VAL A 406 0.47 13.50 3.60
CA VAL A 406 -0.14 12.24 4.00
C VAL A 406 -0.70 12.35 5.41
N TYR A 407 -1.39 11.31 5.83
CA TYR A 407 -1.89 11.18 7.18
C TYR A 407 -1.47 9.83 7.75
N VAL A 408 -0.92 9.83 8.96
CA VAL A 408 -0.55 8.61 9.67
C VAL A 408 -1.72 8.19 10.55
N PHE A 409 -2.26 7.00 10.32
CA PHE A 409 -3.28 6.41 11.19
C PHE A 409 -2.63 5.51 12.25
N PRO A 410 -3.23 5.39 13.44
CA PRO A 410 -2.67 4.56 14.52
C PRO A 410 -2.59 3.09 14.11
N ASN A 411 -1.48 2.42 14.43
CA ASN A 411 -1.22 1.00 14.15
C ASN A 411 -1.41 0.59 12.67
N SER A 412 -1.13 1.50 11.75
CA SER A 412 -1.34 1.31 10.30
C SER A 412 -0.09 1.65 9.48
N LEU A 413 -0.02 1.12 8.26
CA LEU A 413 0.95 1.57 7.27
C LEU A 413 0.32 2.58 6.31
N THR A 414 0.88 3.77 6.26
CA THR A 414 0.63 4.72 5.17
C THR A 414 1.60 4.46 4.03
N VAL A 415 1.09 4.21 2.84
CA VAL A 415 1.89 3.94 1.65
C VAL A 415 1.90 5.14 0.72
N VAL A 416 3.10 5.51 0.29
CA VAL A 416 3.36 6.60 -0.66
C VAL A 416 4.19 6.11 -1.83
N SER A 417 4.05 6.77 -2.97
CA SER A 417 4.93 6.57 -4.13
C SER A 417 5.44 7.92 -4.62
N PHE A 418 6.76 8.02 -4.84
CA PHE A 418 7.47 9.20 -5.32
C PHE A 418 8.11 8.93 -6.67
N PRO A 419 8.52 9.96 -7.43
CA PRO A 419 7.64 10.75 -8.28
C PRO A 419 6.89 9.90 -9.30
N GLY A 420 5.73 10.41 -9.70
CA GLY A 420 4.79 9.70 -10.55
C GLY A 420 3.62 9.21 -9.73
N GLN A 421 2.54 9.99 -9.78
CA GLN A 421 1.19 9.58 -9.38
C GLN A 421 0.66 8.43 -10.24
N VAL A 422 1.44 7.98 -11.23
CA VAL A 422 1.14 6.84 -12.09
C VAL A 422 1.21 5.57 -11.24
N PRO A 423 0.07 4.87 -11.06
CA PRO A 423 0.01 3.61 -10.36
C PRO A 423 0.98 2.65 -11.00
N TYR A 424 1.39 1.62 -10.27
CA TYR A 424 1.99 0.44 -10.89
C TYR A 424 0.96 -0.13 -11.87
N ALA A 425 1.02 0.30 -13.14
CA ALA A 425 0.43 -0.46 -14.22
C ALA A 425 1.15 -1.80 -14.12
N ALA A 426 0.39 -2.85 -13.81
CA ALA A 426 0.92 -4.20 -13.77
C ALA A 426 1.79 -4.38 -15.02
N GLN A 427 3.05 -4.74 -14.80
CA GLN A 427 3.89 -5.19 -15.88
C GLN A 427 3.25 -6.47 -16.38
N GLU A 428 2.55 -6.37 -17.51
CA GLU A 428 2.03 -7.51 -18.27
C GLU A 428 3.17 -8.29 -18.90
#